data_AF-A0A932WL38-F1
#
_entry.id   AF-A0A932WL38-F1
#
_cell.length_a   1.000
_cell.length_b   1.000
_cell.length_c   1.000
_cell.angle_alpha   90.00
_cell.angle_beta   90.00
_cell.angle_gamma   90.00
#
_symmetry.space_group_name_H-M   'P 1'
#
loop_
_entity.id
_entity.type
_entity.pdbx_description
1 polymer ?
#
loop_
_entity_poly.entity_id
_entity_poly.type
_entity_poly.pdbx_seq_one_letter_code
_entity_poly.pdbx_strand_id
1 'polypeptide(L)'
;MAVKAYTLRERPELEPEYDRLADLGWPRFMRQRDLLGPGEFWPSLFTTWADSQFALYDDDGTVAAVGHSIPFAWDGSVADLPESMAALLRRAEHGRRAGTPPTALSALAALVAPSGDGPGSAAACSRP
;
A
#
# COMPACT_ATOMS: atom_id res chain seq x y z
N MET A 1 -6.07 10.89 -21.17
CA MET A 1 -5.98 9.57 -20.51
C MET A 1 -6.89 9.58 -19.31
N ALA A 2 -7.90 8.71 -19.30
CA ALA A 2 -8.78 8.55 -18.16
C ALA A 2 -8.27 7.35 -17.37
N VAL A 3 -7.52 7.63 -16.31
CA VAL A 3 -6.99 6.57 -15.44
C VAL A 3 -8.16 6.02 -14.62
N LYS A 4 -8.44 4.72 -14.73
CA LYS A 4 -9.48 4.05 -13.93
C LYS A 4 -8.85 3.49 -12.67
N ALA A 5 -9.46 3.79 -11.53
CA ALA A 5 -9.06 3.24 -10.25
C ALA A 5 -10.24 2.51 -9.61
N TYR A 6 -9.95 1.39 -8.95
CA TYR A 6 -10.90 0.68 -8.10
C TYR A 6 -10.27 0.39 -6.75
N THR A 7 -11.08 0.42 -5.71
CA THR A 7 -10.67 -0.04 -4.39
C THR A 7 -10.74 -1.57 -4.32
N LEU A 8 -9.99 -2.18 -3.41
CA LEU A 8 -10.08 -3.60 -3.15
C LEU A 8 -11.46 -4.00 -2.58
N ARG A 9 -12.19 -3.08 -1.93
CA ARG A 9 -13.59 -3.35 -1.56
C ARG A 9 -14.50 -3.46 -2.78
N GLU A 10 -14.33 -2.58 -3.76
CA GLU A 10 -15.15 -2.58 -4.98
C GLU A 10 -14.86 -3.81 -5.85
N ARG A 11 -13.61 -4.28 -5.87
CA ARG A 11 -13.17 -5.45 -6.62
C ARG A 11 -12.21 -6.33 -5.80
N PRO A 12 -12.75 -7.18 -4.90
CA PRO A 12 -11.93 -8.08 -4.08
C PRO A 12 -11.10 -9.06 -4.91
N GLU A 13 -11.53 -9.37 -6.13
CA GLU A 13 -10.80 -10.20 -7.08
C GLU A 13 -9.43 -9.64 -7.49
N LEU A 14 -9.10 -8.40 -7.13
CA LEU A 14 -7.82 -7.76 -7.42
C LEU A 14 -6.72 -8.07 -6.40
N GLU A 15 -7.01 -8.75 -5.28
CA GLU A 15 -5.99 -9.12 -4.28
C GLU A 15 -4.75 -9.81 -4.90
N PRO A 16 -4.87 -10.76 -5.86
CA PRO A 16 -3.71 -11.35 -6.52
C PRO A 16 -2.82 -10.37 -7.29
N GLU A 17 -3.37 -9.23 -7.76
CA GLU A 17 -2.59 -8.20 -8.45
C GLU A 17 -1.68 -7.43 -7.49
N TYR A 18 -2.11 -7.27 -6.23
CA TYR A 18 -1.25 -6.69 -5.20
C TYR A 18 -0.07 -7.61 -4.89
N ASP A 19 -0.32 -8.91 -4.74
CA ASP A 19 0.75 -9.89 -4.53
C ASP A 19 1.72 -9.93 -5.71
N ARG A 20 1.18 -9.96 -6.95
CA ARG A 20 1.99 -9.92 -8.17
C ARG A 20 2.89 -8.69 -8.23
N LEU A 21 2.35 -7.51 -7.94
CA LEU A 21 3.11 -6.26 -7.97
C LEU A 21 4.07 -6.14 -6.77
N ALA A 22 3.74 -6.70 -5.61
CA ALA A 22 4.66 -6.78 -4.48
C ALA A 22 5.85 -7.69 -4.81
N ASP A 23 5.62 -8.81 -5.50
CA ASP A 23 6.68 -9.72 -5.96
C ASP A 23 7.64 -9.08 -6.96
N LEU A 24 7.13 -8.18 -7.81
CA LEU A 24 7.93 -7.43 -8.78
C LEU A 24 8.61 -6.20 -8.18
N GLY A 25 7.92 -5.48 -7.30
CA GLY A 25 8.33 -4.17 -6.79
C GLY A 25 9.18 -4.21 -5.53
N TRP A 26 9.07 -5.25 -4.70
CA TRP A 26 9.82 -5.34 -3.44
C TRP A 26 11.06 -6.23 -3.55
N PRO A 27 12.23 -5.75 -3.06
CA PRO A 27 13.37 -6.61 -2.81
C PRO A 27 12.98 -7.81 -1.93
N ARG A 28 13.60 -8.97 -2.16
CA ARG A 28 13.28 -10.22 -1.44
C ARG A 28 13.30 -10.06 0.09
N PHE A 29 14.16 -9.21 0.64
CA PHE A 29 14.23 -8.97 2.09
C PHE A 29 13.03 -8.18 2.63
N MET A 30 12.41 -7.30 1.84
CA MET A 30 11.18 -6.57 2.22
C MET A 30 9.92 -7.42 2.05
N ARG A 31 9.98 -8.48 1.23
CA ARG A 31 8.90 -9.47 1.08
C ARG A 31 8.80 -10.43 2.25
N GLN A 32 9.80 -10.50 3.12
CA GLN A 32 9.68 -11.22 4.37
C GLN A 32 8.70 -10.44 5.24
N ARG A 33 7.50 -11.03 5.43
CA ARG A 33 6.45 -10.52 6.33
C ARG A 33 7.05 -10.45 7.73
N ASP A 34 7.71 -9.34 8.04
CA ASP A 34 8.38 -9.17 9.31
C ASP A 34 7.29 -9.10 10.38
N LEU A 35 7.12 -10.20 11.11
CA LEU A 35 6.12 -10.35 12.17
C LEU A 35 6.37 -9.36 13.33
N LEU A 36 7.53 -8.68 13.31
CA LEU A 36 7.89 -7.63 14.25
C LEU A 36 7.65 -6.25 13.61
N GLY A 37 6.60 -5.54 14.04
CA GLY A 37 6.31 -4.16 13.62
C GLY A 37 5.07 -4.05 12.71
N PRO A 38 5.14 -3.39 11.54
CA PRO A 38 3.98 -3.16 10.67
C PRO A 38 3.40 -4.43 10.05
N GLY A 39 4.13 -5.56 10.06
CA GLY A 39 3.68 -6.82 9.45
C GLY A 39 2.46 -7.45 10.10
N GLU A 40 2.20 -7.22 11.41
CA GLU A 40 0.96 -7.66 12.08
C GLU A 40 -0.27 -6.96 11.48
N PHE A 41 -0.13 -5.68 11.13
CA PHE A 41 -1.22 -4.86 10.60
C PHE A 41 -1.41 -5.05 9.10
N TRP A 42 -0.39 -5.51 8.37
CA TRP A 42 -0.43 -5.61 6.91
C TRP A 42 -1.60 -6.44 6.36
N PRO A 43 -1.96 -7.61 6.93
CA PRO A 43 -3.13 -8.37 6.50
C PRO A 43 -4.46 -7.61 6.65
N SER A 44 -4.54 -6.67 7.60
CA SER A 44 -5.74 -5.85 7.79
C SER A 44 -5.97 -4.88 6.64
N LEU A 45 -4.93 -4.54 5.87
CA LEU A 45 -5.07 -3.66 4.70
C LEU A 45 -6.01 -4.27 3.65
N PHE A 46 -5.93 -5.58 3.46
CA PHE A 46 -6.73 -6.31 2.47
C PHE A 46 -8.18 -6.58 2.91
N THR A 47 -8.47 -6.41 4.20
CA THR A 47 -9.77 -6.77 4.78
C THR A 47 -10.47 -5.56 5.39
N THR A 48 -9.91 -5.03 6.48
CA THR A 48 -10.46 -3.92 7.24
C THR A 48 -10.36 -2.60 6.48
N TRP A 49 -9.26 -2.40 5.74
CA TRP A 49 -8.97 -1.16 5.03
C TRP A 49 -9.07 -1.30 3.50
N ALA A 50 -9.81 -2.28 3.02
CA ALA A 50 -9.96 -2.57 1.59
C ALA A 50 -10.50 -1.35 0.78
N ASP A 51 -11.24 -0.46 1.45
CA ASP A 51 -11.74 0.81 0.90
C ASP A 51 -10.64 1.83 0.56
N SER A 52 -9.43 1.63 1.09
CA SER A 52 -8.28 2.52 0.92
C SER A 52 -7.11 1.83 0.22
N GLN A 53 -7.34 0.65 -0.35
CA GLN A 53 -6.35 -0.02 -1.19
C GLN A 53 -6.78 0.18 -2.64
N PHE A 54 -5.97 0.89 -3.43
CA PHE A 54 -6.35 1.28 -4.79
C PHE A 54 -5.57 0.49 -5.83
N ALA A 55 -6.27 -0.02 -6.84
CA ALA A 55 -5.69 -0.60 -8.05
C ALA A 55 -5.97 0.31 -9.24
N LEU A 56 -4.92 0.61 -9.99
CA LEU A 56 -4.92 1.53 -11.13
C LEU A 56 -4.80 0.76 -12.43
N TYR A 57 -5.66 1.08 -13.39
CA TYR A 57 -5.65 0.46 -14.71
C TYR A 57 -4.94 1.36 -15.73
N ASP A 58 -4.17 0.74 -16.63
CA ASP A 58 -3.69 1.39 -17.84
C ASP A 58 -4.77 1.43 -18.95
N ASP A 59 -4.40 2.00 -20.10
CA ASP A 59 -5.27 2.12 -21.26
C ASP A 59 -5.61 0.76 -21.90
N ASP A 60 -4.80 -0.27 -21.67
CA ASP A 60 -5.02 -1.65 -22.15
C ASP A 60 -5.97 -2.44 -21.21
N GLY A 61 -6.39 -1.85 -20.09
CA GLY A 61 -7.27 -2.48 -19.12
C GLY A 61 -6.55 -3.46 -18.21
N THR A 62 -5.23 -3.34 -18.06
CA THR A 62 -4.42 -4.13 -17.12
C THR A 62 -4.13 -3.32 -15.86
N VAL A 63 -3.96 -3.99 -14.71
CA VAL A 63 -3.54 -3.32 -13.47
C VAL A 63 -2.08 -2.90 -13.59
N ALA A 64 -1.88 -1.60 -13.77
CA ALA A 64 -0.59 -0.96 -13.96
C ALA A 64 0.06 -0.53 -12.63
N ALA A 65 -0.74 -0.29 -11.59
CA ALA A 65 -0.22 0.03 -10.27
C ALA A 65 -1.19 -0.36 -9.16
N VAL A 66 -0.66 -0.58 -7.96
CA VAL A 66 -1.44 -0.66 -6.72
C VAL A 66 -0.89 0.29 -5.68
N GLY A 67 -1.78 0.79 -4.81
CA GLY A 67 -1.45 1.69 -3.72
C GLY A 67 -2.00 1.17 -2.41
N HIS A 68 -1.12 1.10 -1.40
CA HIS A 68 -1.50 0.86 -0.02
C HIS A 68 -1.62 2.19 0.72
N SER A 69 -2.78 2.45 1.30
CA SER A 69 -3.00 3.63 2.13
C SER A 69 -3.83 3.32 3.36
N ILE A 70 -3.75 4.16 4.38
CA ILE A 70 -4.56 4.04 5.58
C ILE A 70 -5.11 5.40 6.03
N PRO A 71 -6.43 5.50 6.28
CA PRO A 71 -7.01 6.72 6.81
C PRO A 71 -6.77 6.78 8.33
N PHE A 72 -6.48 7.97 8.83
CA PHE A 72 -6.26 8.21 10.26
C PHE A 72 -6.70 9.61 10.66
N ALA A 73 -6.96 9.81 11.95
CA ALA A 73 -7.21 11.14 12.50
C ALA A 73 -5.88 11.87 12.71
N TRP A 74 -5.77 13.09 12.22
CA TRP A 74 -4.62 13.98 12.37
C TRP A 74 -5.09 15.42 12.53
N ASP A 75 -4.48 16.18 13.44
CA ASP A 75 -4.83 17.58 13.67
C ASP A 75 -4.19 18.58 12.68
N GLY A 76 -3.34 18.09 11.77
CA GLY A 76 -2.65 18.90 10.76
C GLY A 76 -1.30 19.48 11.23
N SER A 77 -0.91 19.27 12.49
CA SER A 77 0.36 19.73 13.04
C SER A 77 1.46 18.69 12.88
N VAL A 78 2.70 19.14 12.71
CA VAL A 78 3.87 18.24 12.68
C VAL A 78 4.05 17.51 14.01
N ALA A 79 3.69 18.15 15.13
CA ALA A 79 3.82 17.57 16.46
C ALA A 79 2.88 16.37 16.70
N ASP A 80 1.74 16.32 16.02
CA ASP A 80 0.77 15.23 16.11
C ASP A 80 1.02 14.10 15.09
N LEU A 81 1.99 14.27 14.17
CA LEU A 81 2.32 13.23 13.21
C LEU A 81 2.87 11.99 13.92
N PRO A 82 2.41 10.77 13.55
CA PRO A 82 2.96 9.55 14.10
C PRO A 82 4.47 9.45 13.82
N GLU A 83 5.25 9.14 14.85
CA GLU A 83 6.71 9.00 14.78
C GLU A 83 7.20 7.83 13.90
N SER A 84 6.31 6.89 13.57
CA SER A 84 6.63 5.71 12.78
C SER A 84 5.40 5.12 12.08
N MET A 85 5.65 4.28 11.07
CA MET A 85 4.62 3.51 10.38
C MET A 85 3.79 2.65 11.35
N ALA A 86 4.44 2.00 12.32
CA ALA A 86 3.74 1.20 13.33
C ALA A 86 2.86 2.06 14.24
N ALA A 87 3.31 3.26 14.62
CA ALA A 87 2.49 4.21 15.38
C ALA A 87 1.27 4.69 14.57
N LEU A 88 1.45 4.98 13.27
CA LEU A 88 0.38 5.32 12.35
C LEU A 88 -0.68 4.21 12.27
N LEU A 89 -0.26 2.97 12.03
CA LEU A 89 -1.16 1.81 11.92
C LEU A 89 -1.94 1.57 13.23
N ARG A 90 -1.28 1.68 14.39
CA ARG A 90 -1.93 1.60 15.71
C ARG A 90 -2.95 2.72 15.91
N ARG A 91 -2.61 3.95 15.52
CA ARG A 91 -3.50 5.11 15.62
C ARG A 91 -4.73 4.96 14.74
N ALA A 92 -4.56 4.51 13.50
CA ALA A 92 -5.66 4.23 12.59
C ALA A 92 -6.61 3.16 13.17
N GLU A 93 -6.07 2.05 13.67
CA GLU A 93 -6.89 0.98 14.26
C GLU A 93 -7.59 1.41 15.56
N HIS A 94 -6.92 2.21 16.39
CA HIS A 94 -7.56 2.78 17.58
C HIS A 94 -8.70 3.73 17.20
N GLY A 95 -8.46 4.65 16.27
CA GLY A 95 -9.47 5.60 15.79
C GLY A 95 -10.68 4.89 15.18
N ARG A 96 -10.46 3.86 14.36
CA ARG A 96 -11.54 3.04 13.78
C ARG A 96 -12.38 2.37 14.85
N ARG A 97 -11.76 1.72 15.84
CA ARG A 97 -12.48 1.05 16.95
C ARG A 97 -13.23 2.04 17.85
N ALA A 98 -12.68 3.23 18.03
CA ALA A 98 -13.32 4.31 18.79
C ALA A 98 -14.39 5.07 17.99
N GLY A 99 -14.58 4.77 16.70
CA GLY A 99 -15.49 5.52 15.82
C GLY A 99 -15.05 6.95 15.54
N THR A 100 -13.75 7.25 15.70
CA THR A 100 -13.18 8.57 15.39
C THR A 100 -13.10 8.75 13.87
N PRO A 101 -13.72 9.79 13.29
CA PRO A 101 -13.64 10.03 11.85
C PRO A 101 -12.19 10.33 11.43
N PRO A 102 -11.66 9.68 10.37
CA PRO A 102 -10.36 10.04 9.84
C PRO A 102 -10.41 11.42 9.17
N THR A 103 -9.35 12.20 9.33
CA THR A 103 -9.20 13.54 8.75
C THR A 103 -8.06 13.59 7.72
N ALA A 104 -7.24 12.55 7.66
CA ALA A 104 -6.10 12.44 6.75
C ALA A 104 -5.98 11.01 6.19
N LEU A 105 -5.29 10.90 5.06
CA LEU A 105 -4.93 9.64 4.41
C LEU A 105 -3.41 9.56 4.27
N SER A 106 -2.80 8.49 4.77
CA SER A 106 -1.37 8.26 4.62
C SER A 106 -1.13 7.20 3.54
N ALA A 107 -0.30 7.54 2.55
CA ALA A 107 0.24 6.56 1.61
C ALA A 107 1.33 5.73 2.30
N LEU A 108 1.23 4.40 2.22
CA LEU A 108 2.19 3.45 2.83
C LEU A 108 3.15 2.91 1.79
N ALA A 109 2.63 2.56 0.61
CA ALA A 109 3.39 2.06 -0.52
C ALA A 109 2.64 2.30 -1.83
N ALA A 110 3.39 2.45 -2.91
CA ALA A 110 2.88 2.41 -4.28
C ALA A 110 3.76 1.46 -5.09
N LEU A 111 3.14 0.51 -5.78
CA LEU A 111 3.81 -0.51 -6.58
C LEU A 111 3.34 -0.36 -8.01
N VAL A 112 4.28 -0.19 -8.93
CA VAL A 112 3.99 0.05 -10.35
C VAL A 112 4.55 -1.10 -11.16
N ALA A 113 3.77 -1.59 -12.11
CA ALA A 113 4.22 -2.60 -13.06
C ALA A 113 5.44 -2.05 -13.83
N PRO A 114 6.48 -2.88 -14.05
CA PRO A 114 7.59 -2.47 -14.92
C PRO A 114 7.06 -2.12 -16.30
N SER A 115 7.28 -0.88 -16.75
CA SER A 115 6.99 -0.49 -18.13
C SER A 115 7.98 -1.20 -19.04
N GLY A 116 7.50 -1.85 -20.10
CA GLY A 116 8.32 -2.65 -21.03
C GLY A 116 9.45 -1.90 -21.74
N ASP A 117 9.57 -0.57 -21.57
CA ASP A 117 10.50 0.30 -22.31
C ASP A 117 11.43 1.14 -21.41
N GLY A 118 11.75 0.68 -20.19
CA GLY A 118 12.79 1.29 -19.35
C GLY A 118 13.94 0.32 -19.09
N PRO A 119 15.23 0.72 -19.25
CA PRO A 119 16.32 -0.14 -18.84
C PRO A 119 16.21 -0.40 -17.34
N GLY A 120 16.04 -1.67 -16.98
CA GLY A 120 15.92 -2.10 -15.60
C GLY A 120 17.14 -1.66 -14.79
N SER A 121 16.97 -0.66 -13.92
CA SER A 121 17.94 -0.35 -12.89
C SER A 121 17.62 -1.15 -11.62
N ALA A 122 17.88 -2.46 -11.68
CA ALA A 122 18.13 -3.30 -10.50
C ALA A 122 18.81 -4.64 -10.86
N ALA A 123 19.57 -4.70 -11.97
CA ALA A 123 20.43 -5.84 -12.26
C ALA A 123 21.91 -5.41 -12.13
N ALA A 124 22.66 -6.27 -11.43
CA ALA A 124 24.12 -6.29 -11.30
C ALA A 124 24.74 -5.34 -10.26
N CYS A 125 24.76 -5.79 -9.00
CA CYS A 125 25.98 -5.73 -8.19
C CYS A 125 25.91 -6.73 -7.02
N SER A 126 26.17 -8.00 -7.29
CA SER A 126 26.94 -8.86 -6.37
C SER A 126 27.32 -10.16 -7.07
N ARG A 127 28.60 -10.22 -7.48
CA ARG A 127 29.51 -11.38 -7.45
C ARG A 127 30.85 -10.88 -8.01
N PRO A 128 32.01 -11.39 -7.55
CA PRO A 128 32.22 -12.57 -6.71
C PRO A 128 32.34 -12.28 -5.21
#